data_AF-A0A543DYG8-F1
#
_entry.id   AF-A0A543DYG8-F1
#
_cell.length_a   1.000
_cell.length_b   1.000
_cell.length_c   1.000
_cell.angle_alpha   90.00
_cell.angle_beta   90.00
_cell.angle_gamma   90.00
#
_symmetry.space_group_name_H-M   'P 1'
#
loop_
_entity.id
_entity.type
_entity.pdbx_description
1 polymer ?
#
loop_
_entity_poly.entity_id
_entity_poly.type
_entity_poly.pdbx_seq_one_letter_code
_entity_poly.pdbx_strand_id
1 'polypeptide(L)'
;MGYSAGVEREVQVREVEELTGRSGTTRFVLRDDDATEYTTFRDRIGKEAMRFRGKRARIEFHEEERRGFHNVYLDGIGPAPEPSGPDGADGPPPGGGRAAQPADESAWDTAVEAAPWILGTREPEEAVAPEELYERLHPFKELVADDIRKAGAEDDEPDRRS
;
A
#
# COMPACT_ATOMS: atom_id res chain seq x y z
N MET A 1 13.52 10.96 -2.08
CA MET A 1 12.63 10.29 -3.05
C MET A 1 11.26 10.26 -2.41
N GLY A 2 10.33 11.07 -2.89
CA GLY A 2 9.04 11.28 -2.22
C GLY A 2 8.19 10.02 -2.35
N TYR A 3 7.88 9.39 -1.22
CA TYR A 3 6.74 8.50 -1.15
C TYR A 3 5.53 9.39 -1.47
N SER A 4 4.88 9.18 -2.61
CA SER A 4 3.50 9.64 -2.75
C SER A 4 2.75 8.99 -1.59
N ALA A 5 2.48 9.76 -0.55
CA ALA A 5 1.76 9.28 0.62
C ALA A 5 0.43 8.73 0.11
N GLY A 6 0.25 7.41 0.19
CA GLY A 6 -0.99 6.77 -0.19
C GLY A 6 -2.14 7.39 0.60
N VAL A 7 -3.30 7.51 -0.02
CA VAL A 7 -4.52 7.90 0.65
C VAL A 7 -4.95 6.76 1.57
N GLU A 8 -5.34 7.11 2.79
CA GLU A 8 -5.86 6.15 3.75
C GLU A 8 -7.37 6.27 3.86
N ARG A 9 -8.06 5.12 3.91
CA ARG A 9 -9.52 5.06 4.04
C ARG A 9 -9.96 3.84 4.83
N GLU A 10 -11.03 3.97 5.59
CA GLU A 10 -11.74 2.82 6.16
C GLU A 10 -12.84 2.35 5.22
N VAL A 11 -12.89 1.06 4.94
CA VAL A 11 -13.85 0.44 4.02
C VAL A 11 -14.46 -0.83 4.60
N GLN A 12 -15.67 -1.16 4.19
CA GLN A 12 -16.26 -2.48 4.44
C GLN A 12 -15.91 -3.39 3.26
N VAL A 13 -14.99 -4.34 3.47
CA VAL A 13 -14.57 -5.26 2.42
C VAL A 13 -15.71 -6.23 2.10
N ARG A 14 -16.29 -6.13 0.91
CA ARG A 14 -17.36 -7.02 0.45
C ARG A 14 -16.78 -8.30 -0.11
N GLU A 15 -15.81 -8.15 -0.99
CA GLU A 15 -15.25 -9.25 -1.75
C GLU A 15 -13.78 -8.99 -2.05
N VAL A 16 -13.03 -10.08 -2.14
CA VAL A 16 -11.64 -10.07 -2.63
C VAL A 16 -11.51 -11.23 -3.60
N GLU A 17 -11.09 -10.93 -4.82
CA GLU A 17 -10.88 -11.91 -5.89
C GLU A 17 -9.39 -12.05 -6.19
N GLU A 18 -8.95 -13.29 -6.39
CA GLU A 18 -7.60 -13.61 -6.88
C GLU A 18 -7.71 -14.05 -8.34
N LEU A 19 -7.06 -13.31 -9.24
CA LEU A 19 -7.10 -13.51 -10.67
C LEU A 19 -5.69 -13.79 -11.19
N THR A 20 -5.43 -15.03 -11.59
CA THR A 20 -4.16 -15.42 -12.18
C THR A 20 -4.20 -15.25 -13.69
N GLY A 21 -3.38 -14.35 -14.22
CA GLY A 21 -3.22 -14.13 -15.65
C GLY A 21 -2.49 -15.28 -16.35
N ARG A 22 -2.61 -15.37 -17.69
CA ARG A 22 -1.98 -16.42 -18.50
C ARG A 22 -0.45 -16.44 -18.40
N SER A 23 0.16 -15.30 -18.06
CA SER A 23 1.60 -15.13 -17.83
C SER A 23 2.06 -15.60 -16.44
N GLY A 24 1.14 -16.05 -15.57
CA GLY A 24 1.43 -16.39 -14.17
C GLY A 24 1.39 -15.18 -13.22
N THR A 25 1.07 -13.98 -13.71
CA THR A 25 0.89 -12.81 -12.86
C THR A 25 -0.44 -12.88 -12.11
N THR A 26 -0.39 -12.93 -10.79
CA THR A 26 -1.58 -12.89 -9.94
C THR A 26 -1.97 -11.44 -9.62
N ARG A 27 -3.24 -11.11 -9.82
CA ARG A 27 -3.86 -9.83 -9.44
C ARG A 27 -4.91 -10.09 -8.40
N PHE A 28 -4.90 -9.30 -7.33
CA PHE A 28 -5.96 -9.27 -6.34
C PHE A 28 -6.83 -8.04 -6.55
N VAL A 29 -8.15 -8.22 -6.48
CA VAL A 29 -9.13 -7.14 -6.58
C VAL A 29 -9.96 -7.13 -5.31
N LEU A 30 -9.85 -6.07 -4.52
CA LEU A 30 -10.71 -5.83 -3.37
C LEU A 30 -11.86 -4.93 -3.80
N ARG A 31 -13.09 -5.30 -3.42
CA ARG A 31 -14.28 -4.50 -3.61
C ARG A 31 -14.88 -4.08 -2.27
N ASP A 32 -15.11 -2.78 -2.10
CA ASP A 32 -15.77 -2.24 -0.92
C ASP A 32 -17.31 -2.20 -1.06
N ASP A 33 -17.98 -1.65 -0.06
CA ASP A 33 -19.43 -1.48 0.00
C ASP A 33 -19.98 -0.41 -0.95
N ASP A 34 -19.14 0.56 -1.35
CA ASP A 34 -19.45 1.56 -2.37
C ASP A 34 -19.23 1.03 -3.79
N ALA A 35 -18.85 -0.25 -3.93
CA ALA A 35 -18.44 -0.86 -5.19
C ALA A 35 -17.17 -0.27 -5.83
N THR A 36 -16.33 0.39 -5.03
CA THR A 36 -14.99 0.81 -5.43
C THR A 36 -14.07 -0.41 -5.50
N GLU A 37 -13.27 -0.49 -6.56
CA GLU A 37 -12.32 -1.58 -6.78
C GLU A 37 -10.89 -1.11 -6.53
N TYR A 38 -10.17 -1.83 -5.67
CA TYR A 38 -8.77 -1.58 -5.35
C TYR A 38 -7.94 -2.77 -5.79
N THR A 39 -6.94 -2.53 -6.64
CA THR A 39 -6.15 -3.59 -7.28
C THR A 39 -4.76 -3.68 -6.69
N THR A 40 -4.25 -4.89 -6.46
CA THR A 40 -2.81 -5.08 -6.17
C THR A 40 -2.25 -6.31 -6.86
N PHE A 41 -0.98 -6.23 -7.25
CA PHE A 41 -0.20 -7.36 -7.75
C PHE A 41 0.76 -7.91 -6.68
N ARG A 42 0.78 -7.29 -5.50
CA ARG A 42 1.64 -7.71 -4.39
C ARG A 42 0.94 -8.83 -3.63
N ASP A 43 1.45 -10.05 -3.79
CA ASP A 43 0.91 -11.27 -3.16
C ASP A 43 0.65 -11.13 -1.65
N ARG A 44 1.58 -10.50 -0.92
CA ARG A 44 1.42 -10.26 0.52
C ARG A 44 0.17 -9.44 0.84
N ILE A 45 -0.05 -8.33 0.12
CA ILE A 45 -1.22 -7.46 0.35
C ILE A 45 -2.50 -8.17 -0.08
N GLY A 46 -2.48 -8.89 -1.21
CA GLY A 46 -3.62 -9.65 -1.68
C GLY A 46 -4.08 -10.72 -0.69
N LYS A 47 -3.13 -11.50 -0.16
CA LYS A 47 -3.41 -12.50 0.88
C LYS A 47 -3.90 -11.88 2.18
N GLU A 48 -3.40 -10.70 2.52
CA GLU A 48 -3.88 -9.95 3.69
C GLU A 48 -5.32 -9.47 3.47
N ALA A 49 -5.62 -8.90 2.30
CA ALA A 49 -6.96 -8.46 1.90
C ALA A 49 -7.99 -9.58 2.01
N MET A 50 -7.65 -10.80 1.58
CA MET A 50 -8.51 -11.98 1.71
C MET A 50 -8.98 -12.25 3.16
N ARG A 51 -8.16 -11.94 4.17
CA ARG A 51 -8.49 -12.13 5.59
C ARG A 51 -9.54 -11.13 6.11
N PHE A 52 -9.67 -10.01 5.41
CA PHE A 52 -10.61 -8.95 5.72
C PHE A 52 -11.94 -9.07 4.95
N ARG A 53 -12.12 -10.06 4.07
CA ARG A 53 -13.40 -10.28 3.39
C ARG A 53 -14.56 -10.36 4.39
N GLY A 54 -15.58 -9.53 4.19
CA GLY A 54 -16.74 -9.40 5.07
C GLY A 54 -16.50 -8.56 6.33
N LYS A 55 -15.34 -7.93 6.50
CA LYS A 55 -14.97 -7.13 7.68
C LYS A 55 -14.62 -5.70 7.29
N ARG A 56 -14.63 -4.81 8.29
CA ARG A 56 -14.04 -3.47 8.18
C ARG A 56 -12.52 -3.55 8.18
N ALA A 57 -11.90 -2.75 7.34
CA ALA A 57 -10.45 -2.63 7.25
C ALA A 57 -10.06 -1.18 6.95
N ARG A 58 -8.87 -0.78 7.43
CA ARG A 58 -8.18 0.42 6.96
C ARG A 58 -7.33 0.01 5.76
N ILE A 59 -7.48 0.73 4.65
CA ILE A 59 -6.70 0.53 3.43
C ILE A 59 -5.81 1.75 3.17
N GLU A 60 -4.66 1.49 2.57
CA GLU A 60 -3.78 2.48 1.94
C GLU A 60 -3.83 2.25 0.43
N PHE A 61 -4.06 3.30 -0.35
CA PHE A 61 -4.12 3.19 -1.81
C PHE A 61 -3.60 4.44 -2.51
N HIS A 62 -3.20 4.29 -3.77
CA HIS A 62 -2.93 5.42 -4.65
C HIS A 62 -3.74 5.30 -5.93
N GLU A 63 -4.02 6.45 -6.52
CA GLU A 63 -4.72 6.55 -7.79
C GLU A 63 -3.71 6.88 -8.89
N GLU A 64 -3.87 6.26 -10.04
CA GLU A 64 -3.03 6.48 -11.21
C GLU A 64 -3.89 6.65 -12.46
N GLU A 65 -3.75 7.79 -13.13
CA GLU A 65 -4.34 8.01 -14.44
C GLU A 65 -3.35 7.64 -15.54
N ARG A 66 -3.66 6.58 -16.30
CA ARG A 66 -2.86 6.17 -17.46
C ARG A 66 -3.74 5.92 -18.66
N ARG A 67 -3.38 6.54 -19.80
CA ARG A 67 -4.07 6.37 -21.09
C ARG A 67 -5.59 6.59 -21.02
N GLY A 68 -6.04 7.51 -20.16
CA GLY A 68 -7.46 7.81 -19.95
C GLY A 68 -8.21 6.85 -19.00
N PHE A 69 -7.50 5.90 -18.38
CA PHE A 69 -8.05 5.04 -17.34
C PHE A 69 -7.62 5.51 -15.95
N HIS A 70 -8.57 5.56 -15.04
CA HIS A 70 -8.35 5.81 -13.62
C HIS A 70 -8.19 4.47 -12.89
N ASN A 71 -6.99 4.16 -12.41
CA ASN A 71 -6.69 2.92 -11.71
C ASN A 71 -6.47 3.22 -10.23
N VAL A 72 -7.09 2.43 -9.35
CA VAL A 72 -6.91 2.53 -7.91
C VAL A 72 -6.12 1.33 -7.42
N TYR A 73 -4.94 1.58 -6.86
CA TYR A 73 -3.99 0.55 -6.45
C TYR A 73 -3.91 0.43 -4.94
N LEU A 74 -4.12 -0.79 -4.43
CA LEU A 74 -4.03 -1.10 -3.01
C LEU A 74 -2.55 -1.29 -2.60
N ASP A 75 -2.09 -0.43 -1.70
CA ASP A 75 -0.72 -0.40 -1.16
C ASP A 75 -0.60 -1.02 0.23
N GLY A 76 -1.71 -1.10 0.97
CA GLY A 76 -1.77 -1.68 2.30
C GLY A 76 -3.20 -1.94 2.76
N ILE A 77 -3.37 -2.91 3.65
CA ILE A 77 -4.63 -3.17 4.34
C ILE A 77 -4.34 -3.65 5.75
N GLY A 78 -5.11 -3.18 6.72
CA GLY A 78 -4.99 -3.56 8.12
C GLY A 78 -6.33 -3.49 8.84
N PRO A 79 -6.36 -3.86 10.13
CA PRO A 79 -7.57 -3.74 10.93
C PRO A 79 -8.04 -2.28 10.98
N ALA A 80 -9.35 -2.08 10.79
CA ALA A 80 -9.94 -0.79 11.10
C ALA A 80 -9.85 -0.55 12.63
N PRO A 81 -9.61 0.70 13.08
CA PRO A 81 -9.70 1.00 14.50
C PRO A 81 -11.09 0.62 15.02
N GLU A 82 -11.15 0.07 16.23
CA GLU A 82 -12.44 -0.25 16.84
C GLU A 82 -13.27 1.03 16.91
N PRO A 83 -14.56 0.98 16.56
CA PRO A 83 -15.42 2.13 16.77
C PRO A 83 -15.34 2.44 18.27
N SER A 84 -14.85 3.63 18.63
CA SER A 84 -15.04 4.14 19.99
C SER A 84 -16.54 4.06 20.25
N GLY A 85 -16.96 3.07 21.03
CA GLY A 85 -18.34 2.94 21.43
C GLY A 85 -18.75 4.22 22.15
N PRO A 86 -20.04 4.58 22.15
CA PRO A 86 -20.51 5.60 23.07
C PRO A 86 -20.27 5.07 24.49
N ASP A 87 -19.19 5.51 25.13
CA ASP A 87 -19.05 5.33 26.56
C ASP A 87 -20.15 6.14 27.23
N GLY A 88 -21.15 5.38 27.67
CA GLY A 88 -21.96 5.57 28.87
C GLY A 88 -22.19 7.00 29.32
N ALA A 89 -23.41 7.46 29.14
CA ALA A 89 -24.02 8.35 30.10
C ALA A 89 -23.94 7.71 31.50
N ASP A 90 -23.00 8.16 32.32
CA ASP A 90 -23.18 8.32 33.76
C ASP A 90 -22.13 9.31 34.22
N GLY A 91 -22.50 10.60 34.15
CA GLY A 91 -21.74 11.63 34.82
C GLY A 91 -21.65 11.28 36.31
N PRO A 92 -20.46 11.21 36.92
CA PRO A 92 -20.36 11.27 38.36
C PRO A 92 -20.91 12.63 38.82
N PRO A 93 -21.52 12.72 40.02
CA PRO A 93 -22.12 13.96 40.51
C PRO A 93 -21.08 15.09 40.59
N PRO A 94 -21.50 16.37 40.60
CA PRO A 94 -20.56 17.48 40.67
C PRO A 94 -19.85 17.46 42.03
N GLY A 95 -18.55 17.22 42.05
CA GLY A 95 -17.79 17.32 43.29
C GLY A 95 -16.34 16.82 43.22
N GLY A 96 -15.41 17.76 43.43
CA GLY A 96 -14.11 17.47 44.01
C GLY A 96 -12.97 17.31 43.01
N GLY A 97 -12.23 18.40 42.77
CA GLY A 97 -11.10 18.42 41.86
C GLY A 97 -9.92 17.54 42.30
N ARG A 98 -9.29 16.91 41.29
CA ARG A 98 -7.84 16.77 41.21
C ARG A 98 -7.48 16.78 39.73
N ALA A 99 -6.58 17.70 39.38
CA ALA A 99 -6.25 18.09 38.03
C ALA A 99 -6.07 16.89 37.07
N ALA A 100 -6.74 16.96 35.92
CA ALA A 100 -6.40 16.20 34.75
C ALA A 100 -4.91 16.45 34.45
N GLN A 101 -4.07 15.46 34.74
CA GLN A 101 -2.72 15.44 34.22
C GLN A 101 -2.85 15.21 32.71
N PRO A 102 -2.23 16.04 31.86
CA PRO A 102 -2.36 15.93 30.42
C PRO A 102 -1.88 14.54 29.97
N ALA A 103 -2.74 13.82 29.26
CA ALA A 103 -2.52 12.46 28.78
C ALA A 103 -1.23 12.30 27.94
N ASP A 104 -0.63 13.41 27.51
CA ASP A 104 0.65 13.47 26.82
C ASP A 104 1.81 12.84 27.60
N GLU A 105 1.89 13.01 28.93
CA GLU A 105 3.05 12.51 29.68
C GLU A 105 3.08 10.97 29.79
N SER A 106 1.91 10.30 29.74
CA SER A 106 1.82 8.83 29.78
C SER A 106 1.98 8.16 28.41
N ALA A 107 1.71 8.90 27.33
CA ALA A 107 1.89 8.42 25.96
C ALA A 107 3.37 8.27 25.59
N TRP A 108 4.23 9.19 26.08
CA TRP A 108 5.68 9.11 25.85
C TRP A 108 6.33 7.91 26.55
N ASP A 109 5.91 7.58 27.78
CA ASP A 109 6.46 6.44 28.53
C ASP A 109 6.10 5.10 27.86
N THR A 110 4.87 4.99 27.35
CA THR A 110 4.40 3.81 26.59
C THR A 110 5.12 3.68 25.24
N ALA A 111 5.44 4.80 24.58
CA ALA A 111 6.18 4.81 23.32
C ALA A 111 7.65 4.37 23.51
N VAL A 112 8.28 4.70 24.64
CA VAL A 112 9.65 4.27 24.96
C VAL A 112 9.70 2.76 25.29
N GLU A 113 8.71 2.23 26.01
CA GLU A 113 8.57 0.79 26.29
C GLU A 113 8.36 -0.05 25.01
N ALA A 114 7.67 0.50 24.01
CA ALA A 114 7.39 -0.18 22.73
C ALA A 114 8.52 -0.02 21.68
N ALA A 115 9.45 0.91 21.87
CA ALA A 115 10.53 1.20 20.92
C ALA A 115 11.37 -0.03 20.50
N PRO A 116 11.65 -1.03 21.36
CA PRO A 116 12.43 -2.21 20.96
C PRO A 116 11.77 -3.06 19.87
N TRP A 117 10.44 -2.97 19.69
CA TRP A 117 9.70 -3.74 18.69
C TRP A 117 9.35 -2.92 17.44
N ILE A 118 9.60 -1.61 17.45
CA ILE A 118 9.32 -0.69 16.32
C ILE A 118 10.55 -0.46 15.45
N LEU A 119 11.77 -0.52 16.00
CA LEU A 119 13.02 -0.52 15.23
C LEU A 119 13.35 -1.93 14.70
N GLY A 120 12.50 -2.43 13.80
CA GLY A 120 12.90 -3.48 12.87
C GLY A 120 13.82 -2.87 11.82
N THR A 121 15.13 -2.89 12.08
CA THR A 121 16.18 -2.41 11.18
C THR A 121 16.02 -3.05 9.80
N ARG A 122 15.60 -2.27 8.81
CA ARG A 122 15.66 -2.62 7.38
C ARG A 122 16.87 -1.98 6.69
N GLU A 123 17.97 -1.84 7.42
CA GLU A 123 19.25 -1.77 6.73
C GLU A 123 19.52 -3.17 6.15
N PRO A 124 19.89 -3.28 4.86
CA PRO A 124 20.34 -4.56 4.33
C PRO A 124 21.48 -5.06 5.22
N GLU A 125 21.48 -6.34 5.59
CA GLU A 125 22.54 -6.93 6.45
C GLU A 125 23.95 -6.70 5.88
N GLU A 126 24.06 -6.38 4.58
CA GLU A 126 25.29 -5.99 3.91
C GLU A 126 25.03 -4.89 2.87
N ALA A 127 25.77 -3.78 2.95
CA ALA A 127 25.73 -2.72 1.96
C ALA A 127 26.43 -3.19 0.67
N VAL A 128 25.65 -3.53 -0.37
CA VAL A 128 26.19 -3.88 -1.68
C VAL A 128 26.86 -2.65 -2.30
N ALA A 129 28.13 -2.79 -2.71
CA ALA A 129 28.86 -1.71 -3.35
C ALA A 129 28.15 -1.27 -4.65
N PRO A 130 28.12 0.04 -4.98
CA PRO A 130 27.45 0.55 -6.16
C PRO A 130 27.87 -0.13 -7.47
N GLU A 131 29.14 -0.50 -7.60
CA GLU A 131 29.69 -1.21 -8.76
C GLU A 131 29.10 -2.61 -8.92
N GLU A 132 28.94 -3.37 -7.83
CA GLU A 132 28.36 -4.72 -7.87
C GLU A 132 26.85 -4.67 -8.17
N LEU A 133 26.16 -3.67 -7.63
CA LEU A 133 24.77 -3.41 -7.97
C LEU A 133 24.60 -3.04 -9.45
N TYR A 134 25.54 -2.26 -10.00
CA TYR A 134 25.57 -1.89 -11.41
C TYR A 134 25.77 -3.11 -12.31
N GLU A 135 26.71 -3.99 -11.98
CA GLU A 135 26.95 -5.23 -12.74
C GLU A 135 25.73 -6.16 -12.74
N ARG A 136 25.06 -6.33 -11.59
CA ARG A 136 23.84 -7.12 -11.49
C ARG A 136 22.68 -6.54 -12.32
N LEU A 137 22.61 -5.22 -12.46
CA LEU A 137 21.57 -4.52 -13.23
C LEU A 137 21.93 -4.32 -14.70
N HIS A 138 23.17 -4.57 -15.12
CA HIS A 138 23.63 -4.33 -16.49
C HIS A 138 22.87 -5.15 -17.55
N PRO A 139 22.64 -6.47 -17.37
CA PRO A 139 21.93 -7.28 -18.37
C PRO A 139 20.50 -6.80 -18.62
N PHE A 140 19.84 -6.28 -17.58
CA PHE A 140 18.49 -5.72 -17.70
C PHE A 140 18.48 -4.41 -18.51
N LYS A 141 19.48 -3.55 -18.31
CA LYS A 141 19.63 -2.28 -19.06
C LYS A 141 19.84 -2.53 -20.56
N GLU A 142 20.62 -3.56 -20.93
CA GLU A 142 20.86 -3.90 -22.33
C GLU A 142 19.60 -4.42 -23.03
N LEU A 143 18.82 -5.28 -22.36
CA LEU A 143 17.56 -5.79 -22.90
C LEU A 143 16.53 -4.67 -23.13
N VAL A 144 16.43 -3.72 -22.19
CA VAL A 144 15.53 -2.56 -22.32
C VAL A 144 16.01 -1.61 -23.42
N ALA A 145 17.32 -1.37 -23.54
CA ALA A 145 17.88 -0.54 -24.60
C ALA A 145 17.65 -1.16 -25.99
N ASP A 146 17.72 -2.48 -26.11
CA ASP A 146 17.45 -3.18 -27.36
C ASP A 146 15.97 -3.12 -27.74
N ASP A 147 15.08 -3.32 -26.77
CA ASP A 147 13.62 -3.23 -26.96
C ASP A 147 13.18 -1.83 -27.41
N ILE A 148 13.73 -0.77 -26.79
CA ILE A 148 13.46 0.62 -27.19
C ILE A 148 13.99 0.92 -28.60
N ARG A 149 15.18 0.40 -28.97
CA ARG A 149 15.73 0.59 -30.33
C ARG A 149 14.92 -0.14 -31.39
N LYS A 150 14.43 -1.34 -31.08
CA LYS A 150 13.60 -2.12 -31.98
C LYS A 150 12.23 -1.47 -32.18
N ALA A 151 11.62 -0.97 -31.11
CA ALA A 151 10.34 -0.24 -31.18
C ALA A 151 10.43 1.05 -32.00
N GLY A 152 11.57 1.74 -32.02
CA GLY A 152 11.76 2.96 -32.81
C GLY A 152 12.06 2.74 -34.30
N ALA A 153 12.39 1.52 -34.72
CA ALA A 153 12.71 1.21 -36.12
C ALA A 153 11.51 0.73 -36.94
N GLU A 154 10.38 0.42 -36.30
CA GLU A 154 9.16 -0.07 -36.95
C GLU A 154 8.20 1.06 -37.39
N ASP A 155 8.48 2.32 -37.04
CA ASP A 155 7.68 3.51 -37.40
C ASP A 155 8.18 4.27 -38.66
N ASP A 156 9.25 3.80 -39.32
CA ASP A 156 9.89 4.47 -40.47
C ASP A 156 9.73 3.69 -41.80
N GLU A 157 8.58 3.05 -42.03
CA GLU A 157 8.21 2.59 -43.39
C GLU A 157 7.35 3.67 -44.07
N PRO A 158 7.91 4.46 -45.02
CA PRO A 158 7.11 5.42 -45.76
C PRO A 158 6.19 4.65 -46.70
N ASP A 159 4.89 4.91 -46.55
CA ASP A 159 3.83 4.56 -47.50
C ASP A 159 4.29 4.80 -48.94
N ARG A 160 4.71 3.72 -49.61
CA ARG A 160 4.90 3.69 -51.06
C ARG A 160 3.78 2.87 -51.67
N ARG A 161 2.58 3.45 -51.69
CA ARG A 161 1.61 3.17 -52.74
C ARG A 161 1.92 4.00 -53.98
N SER A 162 2.28 3.32 -55.06
CA SER A 162 2.01 3.71 -56.45
C SER A 162 1.90 2.45 -57.29
#